data_AF-A0A7H1N475-F1
#
_entry.id   AF-A0A7H1N475-F1
#
_cell.length_a   1.000
_cell.length_b   1.000
_cell.length_c   1.000
_cell.angle_alpha   90.00
_cell.angle_beta   90.00
_cell.angle_gamma   90.00
#
_symmetry.space_group_name_H-M   'P 1'
#
loop_
_entity.id
_entity.type
_entity.pdbx_description
1 polymer ?
#
loop_
_entity_poly.entity_id
_entity_poly.type
_entity_poly.pdbx_seq_one_letter_code
_entity_poly.pdbx_strand_id
1 'polypeptide(L)' 'MEFEVNAELHIFGRAKPGLKLQMFGRPVPIRPDGTFTINRPLPNGAVVLSLLLAKNGEGEE' A
#
# COMPACT_ATOMS: atom_id res chain seq x y z
N MET A 1 -3.77 -24.46 -26.96
CA MET A 1 -3.80 -23.32 -26.01
C MET A 1 -3.94 -23.93 -24.64
N GLU A 2 -2.97 -23.73 -23.76
CA GLU A 2 -3.02 -24.24 -22.39
C GLU A 2 -3.84 -23.30 -21.50
N PHE A 3 -4.29 -23.81 -20.36
CA PHE A 3 -5.08 -23.09 -19.37
C PHE A 3 -4.21 -22.08 -18.60
N GLU A 4 -4.62 -20.81 -18.57
CA GLU A 4 -3.93 -19.72 -17.87
C GLU A 4 -4.88 -19.04 -16.87
N VAL A 5 -4.39 -18.77 -15.66
CA VAL A 5 -5.12 -18.03 -14.63
C VAL A 5 -4.24 -16.90 -14.10
N ASN A 6 -4.77 -15.69 -14.15
CA ASN A 6 -4.16 -14.50 -13.58
C ASN A 6 -5.00 -13.99 -12.41
N ALA A 7 -4.34 -13.50 -11.36
CA ALA A 7 -5.00 -12.94 -10.19
C ALA A 7 -4.32 -11.65 -9.74
N GLU A 8 -5.11 -10.71 -9.24
CA GLU A 8 -4.65 -9.43 -8.71
C GLU A 8 -5.02 -9.28 -7.24
N LEU A 9 -4.17 -8.58 -6.50
CA LEU A 9 -4.40 -8.15 -5.13
C LEU A 9 -4.72 -6.65 -5.13
N HIS A 10 -5.93 -6.33 -4.69
CA HIS A 10 -6.40 -4.96 -4.53
C HIS A 10 -6.48 -4.61 -3.04
N ILE A 11 -5.72 -3.60 -2.61
CA ILE A 11 -5.70 -3.10 -1.23
C ILE A 11 -6.10 -1.64 -1.24
N PHE A 12 -7.09 -1.28 -0.42
CA PHE A 12 -7.57 0.09 -0.28
C PHE A 12 -7.87 0.41 1.18
N GLY A 13 -7.84 1.69 1.52
CA GLY A 13 -8.10 2.12 2.88
C GLY A 13 -8.03 3.64 3.03
N ARG A 14 -7.94 4.09 4.28
CA ARG A 14 -7.81 5.50 4.62
C ARG A 14 -6.65 5.72 5.59
N ALA A 15 -6.01 6.87 5.45
CA ALA A 15 -4.99 7.38 6.36
C ALA A 15 -5.09 8.91 6.44
N LYS A 16 -4.53 9.51 7.49
CA LYS A 16 -4.53 10.96 7.65
C LYS A 16 -3.80 11.60 6.45
N PRO A 17 -4.38 12.61 5.77
CA PRO A 17 -3.70 13.34 4.71
C PRO A 17 -2.35 13.89 5.21
N GLY A 18 -1.33 13.78 4.37
CA GLY A 18 0.03 14.23 4.69
C GLY A 18 0.89 13.24 5.46
N LEU A 19 0.41 12.02 5.78
CA LEU A 19 1.27 10.94 6.28
C LEU A 19 2.08 10.31 5.13
N LYS A 20 3.25 9.76 5.46
CA LYS A 20 4.02 8.90 4.56
C LYS A 20 3.64 7.44 4.81
N LEU A 21 2.82 6.89 3.93
CA LEU A 21 2.47 5.47 3.92
C LEU A 21 3.47 4.69 3.06
N GLN A 22 3.98 3.58 3.58
CA GLN A 22 4.73 2.61 2.80
C GLN A 22 4.08 1.23 2.91
N MET A 23 4.00 0.53 1.78
CA MET A 23 3.51 -0.84 1.71
C MET A 23 4.37 -1.62 0.70
N PHE A 24 4.74 -2.85 1.05
CA PHE A 24 5.68 -3.67 0.26
C PHE A 24 7.00 -2.94 -0.08
N GLY A 25 7.51 -2.13 0.85
CA GLY A 25 8.74 -1.35 0.66
C GLY A 25 8.62 -0.20 -0.35
N ARG A 26 7.40 0.14 -0.80
CA ARG A 26 7.16 1.23 -1.75
C ARG A 26 6.29 2.32 -1.11
N PRO A 27 6.56 3.62 -1.39
CA PRO A 27 5.66 4.70 -1.00
C PRO A 27 4.28 4.54 -1.63
N VAL A 28 3.23 4.79 -0.84
CA VAL A 28 1.83 4.74 -1.27
C VAL A 28 1.25 6.14 -1.14
N PRO A 29 0.87 6.80 -2.25
CA PRO A 29 0.28 8.13 -2.18
C PRO A 29 -1.08 8.07 -1.49
N ILE A 30 -1.26 8.92 -0.50
CA ILE A 30 -2.57 9.19 0.12
C ILE A 30 -3.18 10.37 -0.63
N ARG A 31 -4.40 10.19 -1.14
CA ARG A 31 -5.16 11.24 -1.80
C ARG A 31 -5.57 12.33 -0.80
N PRO A 32 -5.92 13.55 -1.26
CA PRO A 32 -6.35 14.62 -0.36
C PRO A 32 -7.55 14.27 0.54
N ASP A 33 -8.42 13.36 0.10
CA ASP A 33 -9.56 12.84 0.87
C ASP A 33 -9.20 11.77 1.92
N GLY A 34 -7.90 11.47 2.04
CA GLY A 34 -7.33 10.49 2.93
C GLY A 34 -7.37 9.06 2.41
N THR A 35 -7.83 8.80 1.18
CA THR A 35 -7.90 7.44 0.63
C THR A 35 -6.58 7.01 -0.01
N PHE A 36 -6.32 5.71 -0.03
CA PHE A 36 -5.24 5.12 -0.81
C PHE A 36 -5.69 3.82 -1.46
N THR A 37 -4.97 3.42 -2.51
CA THR A 37 -5.27 2.22 -3.30
C THR A 37 -3.98 1.65 -3.88
N ILE A 38 -3.81 0.32 -3.83
CA ILE A 38 -2.77 -0.44 -4.53
C ILE A 38 -3.41 -1.58 -5.28
N ASN A 39 -3.06 -1.72 -6.56
CA ASN A 39 -3.31 -2.91 -7.36
C ASN A 39 -1.94 -3.51 -7.78
N ARG A 40 -1.82 -4.84 -7.68
CA ARG A 40 -0.64 -5.59 -8.13
C ARG A 40 -1.05 -7.04 -8.46
N PRO A 41 -0.23 -7.79 -9.21
CA PRO A 41 -0.37 -9.24 -9.30
C PRO A 41 -0.36 -9.88 -7.91
N LEU A 42 -1.24 -10.85 -7.71
CA LEU A 42 -1.30 -11.65 -6.49
C LEU A 42 0.02 -12.44 -6.39
N PRO A 43 0.83 -12.21 -5.33
CA PRO A 43 2.05 -12.98 -5.13
C PRO A 43 1.73 -14.46 -4.95
N ASN A 44 2.61 -15.34 -5.46
CA ASN A 44 2.54 -16.76 -5.14
C ASN A 44 2.75 -16.98 -3.64
N GLY A 45 1.90 -17.80 -3.01
CA GLY A 45 2.01 -18.15 -1.60
C GLY A 45 1.37 -17.13 -0.64
N ALA A 46 1.86 -17.09 0.60
CA ALA A 46 1.31 -16.22 1.63
C ALA A 46 1.69 -14.75 1.42
N VAL A 47 0.71 -13.85 1.55
CA VAL A 47 0.93 -12.40 1.49
C VAL A 47 0.95 -11.83 2.90
N VAL A 48 2.08 -11.24 3.28
CA VAL A 48 2.19 -10.46 4.52
C VAL A 48 2.06 -8.98 4.19
N LEU A 49 1.03 -8.34 4.74
CA LEU A 49 0.79 -6.90 4.60
C LEU A 49 1.50 -6.14 5.72
N SER A 50 2.79 -5.88 5.56
CA SER A 50 3.51 -4.97 6.45
C SER A 50 3.14 -3.53 6.12
N LEU A 51 2.29 -2.94 6.96
CA LEU A 51 1.95 -1.52 6.90
C LEU A 51 2.93 -0.73 7.75
N LEU A 52 3.69 0.16 7.12
CA LEU A 52 4.53 1.12 7.83
C LEU A 52 3.94 2.53 7.67
N LEU A 53 3.54 3.12 8.78
CA LEU A 53 3.19 4.53 8.88
C LEU A 53 4.31 5.26 9.63
N ALA A 54 5.07 6.10 8.92
CA ALA A 54 5.97 7.03 9.59
C ALA A 54 5.17 8.27 10.02
N LYS A 55 5.20 8.61 11.32
CA LYS A 55 4.71 9.91 11.81
C LYS A 55 5.55 10.99 11.15
N ASN A 56 4.93 12.10 10.73
CA ASN A 56 5.69 13.26 10.26
C ASN A 56 6.70 13.66 11.33
N GLY A 57 7.97 13.83 10.95
CA GLY A 57 8.98 14.40 11.81
C GLY A 57 8.49 15.77 12.27
N GLU A 58 8.03 15.85 13.51
CA GLU A 58 8.25 17.05 14.30
C GLU A 58 9.77 17.17 14.41
N GLY A 59 10.29 18.36 14.10
CA GLY A 59 11.72 18.62 14.00
C GLY A 59 12.47 18.12 15.23
N GLU A 60 13.66 17.58 15.00
CA GLU A 60 14.70 17.56 16.02
C GLU A 60 14.97 19.03 16.40
N GLU A 61 14.71 19.38 17.66
CA GLU A 61 15.32 20.55 18.32
C GLU A 61 16.83 20.32 18.49
#